data_AF-A0AAT9FM75-F1
#
_entry.id   AF-A0AAT9FM75-F1
#
_cell.length_a   1.000
_cell.length_b   1.000
_cell.length_c   1.000
_cell.angle_alpha   90.00
_cell.angle_beta   90.00
_cell.angle_gamma   90.00
#
_symmetry.space_group_name_H-M   'P 1'
#
loop_
_entity.id
_entity.type
_entity.pdbx_description
1 polymer ?
#
loop_
_entity_poly.entity_id
_entity_poly.type
_entity_poly.pdbx_seq_one_letter_code
_entity_poly.pdbx_strand_id
1 'polypeptide(L)'
;MKLLQESKSDKLPSVKGSFFRCLTPQPNAKNTSHPMKHTTISAVLGAILYTGSASAATLSFDGTTDQDIVDASNWTTDALPTTGTHTGVVGTGQNVTFTNRSLYDDGSTGLGMTITFEGTSTLKNGQNAAVRLGSAVYTFNDSSSFSNFGANSSADNLIIGYNGEGATINWNTVGALVGISNFELGQDGTSFFNQNGGSVSVENNFDLTDGVYTLSAGDLSIPGLVIAVNGALDFTTNSTGLVTSSSTVDFASLINSGQITINGSSATVADFTITDTTLALAVPEPSSTALLGLGGLALVLRRRK
;
A
#
# COMPACT_ATOMS: atom_id res chain seq x y z
N MET A 1 -10.42 66.11 13.41
CA MET A 1 -11.58 66.06 12.48
C MET A 1 -12.10 64.62 12.53
N LYS A 2 -12.76 64.17 13.60
CA LYS A 2 -14.20 64.27 13.93
C LYS A 2 -15.10 64.03 12.71
N LEU A 3 -15.69 62.83 12.60
CA LEU A 3 -17.13 62.61 12.45
C LEU A 3 -17.45 61.10 12.55
N LEU A 4 -18.20 60.76 13.60
CA LEU A 4 -19.05 59.57 13.68
C LEU A 4 -20.12 59.62 12.59
N GLN A 5 -20.60 58.47 12.13
CA GLN A 5 -22.00 58.32 11.75
C GLN A 5 -22.53 56.91 12.03
N GLU A 6 -23.55 56.89 12.90
CA GLU A 6 -24.49 55.80 13.16
C GLU A 6 -25.52 55.67 12.02
N SER A 7 -26.11 54.47 11.86
CA SER A 7 -27.43 54.18 11.24
C SER A 7 -27.39 52.72 10.75
N LYS A 8 -28.33 51.80 11.02
CA LYS A 8 -29.75 51.92 11.37
C LYS A 8 -30.23 50.62 12.00
N SER A 9 -31.22 50.77 12.86
CA SER A 9 -32.03 49.76 13.53
C SER A 9 -33.04 49.14 12.56
N ASP A 10 -33.02 47.82 12.43
CA ASP A 10 -34.12 47.05 11.86
C ASP A 10 -34.84 46.25 12.95
N LYS A 11 -36.13 46.56 13.08
CA LYS A 11 -37.10 45.94 13.97
C LYS A 11 -37.46 44.54 13.47
N LEU A 12 -37.27 43.53 14.31
CA LEU A 12 -37.89 42.21 14.13
C LEU A 12 -39.20 42.11 14.94
N PRO A 13 -40.24 41.46 14.40
CA PRO A 13 -41.56 41.43 15.01
C PRO A 13 -41.66 40.48 16.22
N SER A 14 -42.42 40.94 17.20
CA SER A 14 -42.86 40.23 18.40
C SER A 14 -43.63 38.95 18.05
N VAL A 15 -43.09 37.80 18.46
CA VAL A 15 -43.84 36.53 18.54
C VAL A 15 -44.34 36.36 19.98
N LYS A 16 -45.67 36.29 20.10
CA LYS A 16 -46.39 36.03 21.34
C LYS A 16 -46.28 34.56 21.72
N GLY A 17 -45.97 34.32 23.00
CA GLY A 17 -46.71 33.38 23.84
C GLY A 17 -46.38 31.89 23.70
N SER A 18 -45.71 31.34 24.71
CA SER A 18 -46.02 29.99 25.23
C SER A 18 -45.59 29.93 26.69
N PHE A 19 -46.58 29.65 27.55
CA PHE A 19 -46.46 29.51 28.99
C PHE A 19 -45.57 28.32 29.35
N PHE A 20 -44.47 28.55 30.05
CA PHE A 20 -43.79 27.50 30.83
C PHE A 20 -44.10 27.75 32.32
N ARG A 21 -44.91 26.85 32.90
CA ARG A 21 -45.11 26.77 34.35
C ARG A 21 -43.84 26.24 34.99
N CYS A 22 -43.23 27.04 35.86
CA CYS A 22 -42.22 26.62 36.81
C CYS A 22 -42.88 25.75 37.89
N LEU A 23 -42.59 24.45 37.89
CA LEU A 23 -42.91 23.56 39.00
C LEU A 23 -41.68 23.50 39.92
N THR A 24 -41.87 23.94 41.15
CA THR A 24 -40.90 23.81 42.25
C THR A 24 -40.62 22.34 42.58
N PRO A 25 -39.39 21.98 42.97
CA PRO A 25 -39.07 20.60 43.34
C PRO A 25 -39.56 20.29 44.77
N GLN A 26 -40.31 19.20 44.92
CA GLN A 26 -40.50 18.49 46.19
C GLN A 26 -39.38 17.45 46.34
N PRO A 27 -38.69 17.35 47.50
CA PRO A 27 -37.73 16.29 47.75
C PRO A 27 -38.42 15.06 48.33
N ASN A 28 -37.82 13.90 48.07
CA ASN A 28 -38.03 12.56 48.65
C ASN A 28 -38.84 11.56 47.79
N ALA A 29 -38.13 10.71 47.04
CA ALA A 29 -38.38 9.27 47.08
C ALA A 29 -37.22 8.46 46.44
N LYS A 30 -36.68 7.57 47.28
CA LYS A 30 -35.92 6.33 47.06
C LYS A 30 -35.51 5.93 45.62
N ASN A 31 -34.20 5.69 45.54
CA ASN A 31 -33.46 4.92 44.56
C ASN A 31 -34.01 3.49 44.36
N THR A 32 -34.44 3.15 43.13
CA THR A 32 -34.44 1.78 42.60
C THR A 32 -34.05 1.84 41.13
N SER A 33 -32.82 1.42 40.83
CA SER A 33 -32.29 1.25 39.48
C SER A 33 -33.04 0.15 38.73
N HIS A 34 -33.76 0.52 37.66
CA HIS A 34 -34.21 -0.43 36.65
C HIS A 34 -33.34 -0.30 35.40
N PRO A 35 -32.90 -1.42 34.79
CA PRO A 35 -32.15 -1.38 33.54
C PRO A 35 -33.06 -0.87 32.41
N MET A 36 -32.69 0.24 31.79
CA MET A 36 -33.31 0.72 30.57
C MET A 36 -32.99 -0.26 29.44
N LYS A 37 -34.00 -1.05 29.03
CA LYS A 37 -33.95 -1.78 27.76
C LYS A 37 -34.07 -0.77 26.63
N HIS A 38 -32.98 -0.55 25.89
CA HIS A 38 -33.05 0.13 24.60
C HIS A 38 -33.89 -0.73 23.65
N THR A 39 -35.07 -0.23 23.27
CA THR A 39 -35.89 -0.82 22.20
C THR A 39 -35.43 -0.21 20.88
N THR A 40 -34.59 -0.94 20.15
CA THR A 40 -34.22 -0.59 18.77
C THR A 40 -35.41 -0.93 17.86
N ILE A 41 -35.98 0.10 17.24
CA ILE A 41 -37.02 -0.06 16.20
C ILE A 41 -36.29 -0.33 14.88
N SER A 42 -36.17 -1.59 14.49
CA SER A 42 -35.74 -1.96 13.13
C SER A 42 -36.96 -1.99 12.21
N ALA A 43 -37.10 -0.97 11.38
CA ALA A 43 -38.04 -0.99 10.27
C ALA A 43 -37.55 -2.00 9.22
N VAL A 44 -38.30 -3.09 9.04
CA VAL A 44 -38.10 -4.04 7.94
C VAL A 44 -38.59 -3.36 6.65
N LEU A 45 -37.68 -2.65 5.98
CA LEU A 45 -37.90 -2.19 4.61
C LEU A 45 -37.53 -3.36 3.68
N GLY A 46 -38.54 -4.13 3.28
CA GLY A 46 -38.41 -5.18 2.27
C GLY A 46 -38.11 -4.56 0.90
N ALA A 47 -36.83 -4.30 0.62
CA ALA A 47 -36.36 -4.03 -0.73
C ALA A 47 -36.13 -5.37 -1.43
N ILE A 48 -36.86 -5.57 -2.53
CA ILE A 48 -36.59 -6.58 -3.54
C ILE A 48 -35.21 -6.24 -4.13
N LEU A 49 -34.14 -6.83 -3.58
CA LEU A 49 -32.80 -6.71 -4.12
C LEU A 49 -32.75 -7.54 -5.41
N TYR A 50 -32.65 -6.84 -6.54
CA TYR A 50 -32.20 -7.44 -7.78
C TYR A 50 -30.85 -8.12 -7.51
N THR A 51 -30.82 -9.45 -7.66
CA THR A 51 -29.59 -10.23 -7.67
C THR A 51 -28.78 -9.81 -8.90
N GLY A 52 -27.75 -8.97 -8.73
CA GLY A 52 -26.87 -8.60 -9.84
C GLY A 52 -25.99 -7.38 -9.66
N SER A 53 -26.25 -6.52 -8.67
CA SER A 53 -25.37 -5.38 -8.38
C SER A 53 -24.76 -5.56 -7.00
N ALA A 54 -23.53 -6.09 -6.95
CA ALA A 54 -22.69 -5.97 -5.77
C ALA A 54 -22.47 -4.47 -5.52
N SER A 55 -23.20 -3.91 -4.56
CA SER A 55 -22.93 -2.56 -4.06
C SER A 55 -21.51 -2.57 -3.51
N ALA A 56 -20.63 -1.74 -4.06
CA ALA A 56 -19.27 -1.57 -3.56
C ALA A 56 -19.34 -1.11 -2.09
N ALA A 57 -19.20 -2.04 -1.15
CA ALA A 57 -19.07 -1.72 0.25
C ALA A 57 -17.65 -1.15 0.43
N THR A 58 -17.58 0.09 0.90
CA THR A 58 -16.31 0.67 1.37
C THR A 58 -16.24 0.42 2.86
N LEU A 59 -15.27 -0.39 3.28
CA LEU A 59 -14.94 -0.62 4.68
C LEU A 59 -13.81 0.36 5.03
N SER A 60 -14.09 1.27 5.96
CA SER A 60 -13.11 2.25 6.48
C SER A 60 -12.93 1.99 7.96
N PHE A 61 -11.69 1.75 8.35
CA PHE A 61 -11.28 1.55 9.74
C PHE A 61 -10.70 2.86 10.26
N ASP A 62 -11.36 3.50 11.22
CA ASP A 62 -10.99 4.81 11.79
C ASP A 62 -10.29 4.70 13.17
N GLY A 63 -9.98 3.48 13.59
CA GLY A 63 -9.78 3.16 14.98
C GLY A 63 -8.61 3.91 15.57
N THR A 64 -8.83 4.39 16.78
CA THR A 64 -7.87 5.16 17.57
C THR A 64 -6.76 4.28 18.19
N THR A 65 -6.66 3.01 17.81
CA THR A 65 -5.74 2.00 18.37
C THR A 65 -5.17 1.11 17.26
N ASP A 66 -3.92 0.69 17.39
CA ASP A 66 -3.10 0.03 16.35
C ASP A 66 -3.51 -1.43 15.99
N GLN A 67 -4.81 -1.82 16.01
CA GLN A 67 -5.23 -3.22 15.78
C GLN A 67 -6.51 -3.40 14.93
N ASP A 68 -6.89 -2.41 14.11
CA ASP A 68 -8.23 -2.37 13.53
C ASP A 68 -8.62 -3.51 12.59
N ILE A 69 -7.64 -4.15 11.93
CA ILE A 69 -7.89 -5.35 11.11
C ILE A 69 -8.13 -6.59 11.97
N VAL A 70 -7.50 -6.65 13.15
CA VAL A 70 -7.58 -7.77 14.08
C VAL A 70 -8.88 -7.71 14.90
N ASP A 71 -9.45 -6.51 15.07
CA ASP A 71 -10.72 -6.33 15.76
C ASP A 71 -11.90 -6.75 14.88
N ALA A 72 -12.41 -7.96 15.13
CA ALA A 72 -13.58 -8.52 14.47
C ALA A 72 -14.82 -7.61 14.54
N SER A 73 -14.92 -6.71 15.52
CA SER A 73 -16.05 -5.79 15.64
C SER A 73 -16.08 -4.73 14.54
N ASN A 74 -14.93 -4.49 13.88
CA ASN A 74 -14.84 -3.58 12.76
C ASN A 74 -15.31 -4.20 11.42
N TRP A 75 -15.59 -5.51 11.40
CA TRP A 75 -16.00 -6.24 10.21
C TRP A 75 -17.50 -6.56 10.29
N THR A 76 -18.34 -5.78 9.60
CA THR A 76 -19.80 -5.75 9.81
C THR A 76 -20.62 -6.78 8.99
N THR A 77 -20.01 -7.81 8.40
CA THR A 77 -20.73 -8.80 7.57
C THR A 77 -20.13 -10.21 7.62
N ASP A 78 -20.97 -11.22 7.37
CA ASP A 78 -20.79 -12.69 7.50
C ASP A 78 -19.63 -13.37 6.71
N ALA A 79 -18.56 -12.66 6.34
CA ALA A 79 -17.45 -13.23 5.55
C ALA A 79 -16.05 -12.68 5.90
N LEU A 80 -15.88 -12.00 7.03
CA LEU A 80 -14.64 -11.29 7.40
C LEU A 80 -14.18 -11.65 8.82
N PRO A 81 -12.88 -11.50 9.17
CA PRO A 81 -12.26 -12.21 10.28
C PRO A 81 -13.01 -12.04 11.60
N THR A 82 -13.66 -13.11 12.07
CA THR A 82 -14.32 -13.12 13.38
C THR A 82 -13.31 -13.43 14.47
N THR A 83 -13.54 -12.89 15.69
CA THR A 83 -12.72 -13.14 16.88
C THR A 83 -12.61 -14.65 17.10
N GLY A 84 -11.49 -15.25 16.71
CA GLY A 84 -11.22 -16.68 16.89
C GLY A 84 -10.66 -17.44 15.68
N THR A 85 -10.81 -16.95 14.43
CA THR A 85 -10.26 -17.66 13.25
C THR A 85 -9.31 -16.84 12.37
N HIS A 86 -9.17 -15.53 12.62
CA HIS A 86 -8.25 -14.60 11.91
C HIS A 86 -8.20 -14.74 10.38
N THR A 87 -9.22 -15.36 9.79
CA THR A 87 -9.29 -15.72 8.37
C THR A 87 -10.51 -15.05 7.77
N GLY A 88 -10.37 -14.41 6.60
CA GLY A 88 -11.47 -13.71 5.94
C GLY A 88 -11.28 -13.53 4.44
N VAL A 89 -12.39 -13.27 3.73
CA VAL A 89 -12.38 -13.04 2.28
C VAL A 89 -13.03 -11.69 1.98
N VAL A 90 -12.29 -10.81 1.30
CA VAL A 90 -12.77 -9.55 0.74
C VAL A 90 -13.26 -9.83 -0.67
N GLY A 91 -14.58 -9.79 -0.83
CA GLY A 91 -15.26 -10.17 -2.07
C GLY A 91 -15.08 -9.15 -3.20
N THR A 92 -15.38 -9.58 -4.42
CA THR A 92 -15.31 -8.79 -5.64
C THR A 92 -15.97 -7.41 -5.49
N GLY A 93 -15.22 -6.35 -5.83
CA GLY A 93 -15.72 -4.96 -5.84
C GLY A 93 -15.76 -4.28 -4.47
N GLN A 94 -15.38 -4.98 -3.40
CA GLN A 94 -15.24 -4.38 -2.08
C GLN A 94 -13.95 -3.57 -2.00
N ASN A 95 -14.01 -2.42 -1.31
CA ASN A 95 -12.84 -1.59 -1.07
C ASN A 95 -12.55 -1.56 0.43
N VAL A 96 -11.32 -1.87 0.78
CA VAL A 96 -10.82 -1.82 2.13
C VAL A 96 -9.80 -0.70 2.22
N THR A 97 -10.08 0.30 3.04
CA THR A 97 -9.17 1.42 3.29
C THR A 97 -8.84 1.46 4.77
N PHE A 98 -7.54 1.43 5.11
CA PHE A 98 -7.09 1.68 6.48
C PHE A 98 -6.72 3.14 6.62
N THR A 99 -7.22 3.78 7.67
CA THR A 99 -7.04 5.23 7.86
C THR A 99 -6.14 5.57 9.04
N ASN A 100 -5.46 4.59 9.63
CA ASN A 100 -4.52 4.82 10.71
C ASN A 100 -3.08 4.45 10.30
N ARG A 101 -2.12 4.92 11.09
CA ARG A 101 -0.68 5.04 10.79
C ARG A 101 0.05 3.71 10.54
N SER A 102 -0.54 2.58 10.87
CA SER A 102 0.02 1.27 10.60
C SER A 102 -1.10 0.26 10.49
N LEU A 103 -1.11 -0.51 9.39
CA LEU A 103 -1.59 -1.88 9.50
C LEU A 103 -0.55 -2.57 10.37
N TYR A 104 -0.88 -2.81 11.64
CA TYR A 104 0.05 -3.35 12.63
C TYR A 104 -0.50 -4.69 13.09
N ASP A 105 0.06 -5.75 12.53
CA ASP A 105 0.04 -7.07 13.16
C ASP A 105 1.41 -7.24 13.79
N ASP A 106 1.49 -7.02 15.10
CA ASP A 106 2.75 -6.99 15.82
C ASP A 106 3.25 -8.37 16.22
N GLY A 107 2.50 -9.40 15.84
CA GLY A 107 2.70 -10.78 16.25
C GLY A 107 2.82 -10.99 17.75
N SER A 108 2.56 -9.97 18.60
CA SER A 108 2.62 -10.10 20.06
C SER A 108 1.57 -11.08 20.58
N THR A 109 0.56 -11.37 19.76
CA THR A 109 -0.47 -12.36 20.03
C THR A 109 -0.17 -13.73 19.40
N GLY A 110 0.73 -13.82 18.41
CA GLY A 110 0.99 -15.02 17.61
C GLY A 110 -0.23 -15.52 16.83
N LEU A 111 -1.26 -14.69 16.68
CA LEU A 111 -2.54 -15.06 16.08
C LEU A 111 -2.49 -14.76 14.59
N GLY A 112 -1.85 -15.65 13.85
CA GLY A 112 -1.58 -15.40 12.45
C GLY A 112 -2.83 -15.11 11.62
N MET A 113 -2.80 -14.04 10.84
CA MET A 113 -3.92 -13.61 10.01
C MET A 113 -3.87 -14.22 8.62
N THR A 114 -5.03 -14.52 8.02
CA THR A 114 -5.12 -14.94 6.61
C THR A 114 -6.26 -14.21 5.91
N ILE A 115 -5.94 -13.22 5.07
CA ILE A 115 -6.94 -12.45 4.33
C ILE A 115 -6.78 -12.70 2.84
N THR A 116 -7.89 -13.02 2.16
CA THR A 116 -7.91 -13.20 0.70
C THR A 116 -8.76 -12.13 0.03
N PHE A 117 -8.24 -11.48 -1.00
CA PHE A 117 -8.88 -10.47 -1.82
C PHE A 117 -9.22 -11.06 -3.18
N GLU A 118 -10.51 -11.06 -3.54
CA GLU A 118 -11.02 -11.72 -4.75
C GLU A 118 -11.56 -10.72 -5.78
N GLY A 119 -11.66 -11.14 -7.04
CA GLY A 119 -12.24 -10.36 -8.13
C GLY A 119 -11.60 -8.98 -8.29
N THR A 120 -12.38 -7.90 -8.18
CA THR A 120 -11.92 -6.50 -8.31
C THR A 120 -11.83 -5.79 -6.96
N SER A 121 -11.61 -6.53 -5.87
CA SER A 121 -11.47 -5.93 -4.55
C SER A 121 -10.21 -5.07 -4.46
N THR A 122 -10.23 -4.06 -3.59
CA THR A 122 -9.06 -3.20 -3.40
C THR A 122 -8.68 -3.10 -1.93
N LEU A 123 -7.38 -3.08 -1.69
CA LEU A 123 -6.77 -2.73 -0.43
C LEU A 123 -6.02 -1.41 -0.58
N LYS A 124 -6.33 -0.42 0.24
CA LYS A 124 -5.73 0.91 0.13
C LYS A 124 -5.21 1.37 1.48
N ASN A 125 -4.01 1.93 1.45
CA ASN A 125 -3.60 2.83 2.51
C ASN A 125 -4.28 4.19 2.31
N GLY A 126 -5.10 4.58 3.27
CA GLY A 126 -5.85 5.84 3.25
C GLY A 126 -5.10 7.02 3.87
N GLN A 127 -3.86 6.83 4.36
CA GLN A 127 -3.03 7.86 4.98
C GLN A 127 -1.56 7.74 4.56
N ASN A 128 -0.78 8.80 4.79
CA ASN A 128 0.68 8.80 4.58
C ASN A 128 1.38 8.03 5.69
N ALA A 129 1.37 6.70 5.65
CA ALA A 129 1.86 5.89 6.74
C ALA A 129 2.37 4.52 6.31
N ALA A 130 3.20 3.89 7.15
CA ALA A 130 3.84 2.64 6.80
C ALA A 130 2.88 1.47 7.02
N VAL A 131 2.76 0.59 6.04
CA VAL A 131 2.07 -0.70 6.17
C VAL A 131 3.08 -1.70 6.70
N ARG A 132 2.84 -2.29 7.88
CA ARG A 132 3.79 -3.19 8.56
C ARG A 132 3.16 -4.54 8.84
N LEU A 133 3.54 -5.54 8.07
CA LEU A 133 2.97 -6.88 8.16
C LEU A 133 3.91 -7.79 8.97
N GLY A 134 3.45 -8.28 10.11
CA GLY A 134 4.06 -9.38 10.86
C GLY A 134 3.04 -10.50 11.03
N SER A 135 3.47 -11.76 11.11
CA SER A 135 2.64 -12.93 11.41
C SER A 135 1.38 -13.10 10.52
N ALA A 136 1.38 -12.64 9.26
CA ALA A 136 0.17 -12.61 8.44
C ALA A 136 0.36 -13.16 7.01
N VAL A 137 -0.72 -13.67 6.44
CA VAL A 137 -0.82 -14.12 5.04
C VAL A 137 -1.87 -13.27 4.32
N TYR A 138 -1.46 -12.55 3.28
CA TYR A 138 -2.34 -11.81 2.41
C TYR A 138 -2.32 -12.43 1.02
N THR A 139 -3.48 -12.77 0.49
CA THR A 139 -3.60 -13.32 -0.87
C THR A 139 -4.45 -12.39 -1.72
N PHE A 140 -3.93 -11.99 -2.87
CA PHE A 140 -4.62 -11.18 -3.86
C PHE A 140 -4.82 -12.04 -5.11
N ASN A 141 -6.08 -12.26 -5.48
CA ASN A 141 -6.48 -13.06 -6.64
C ASN A 141 -7.13 -12.19 -7.72
N ASP A 142 -7.27 -12.75 -8.92
CA ASP A 142 -7.98 -12.16 -10.06
C ASP A 142 -7.49 -10.75 -10.46
N SER A 143 -8.30 -9.72 -10.29
CA SER A 143 -8.00 -8.32 -10.59
C SER A 143 -7.99 -7.46 -9.32
N SER A 144 -7.75 -8.09 -8.16
CA SER A 144 -7.65 -7.36 -6.91
C SER A 144 -6.41 -6.49 -6.94
N SER A 145 -6.42 -5.42 -6.15
CA SER A 145 -5.31 -4.47 -6.13
C SER A 145 -4.96 -4.06 -4.71
N PHE A 146 -3.69 -3.73 -4.51
CA PHE A 146 -3.20 -3.07 -3.32
C PHE A 146 -2.50 -1.79 -3.76
N SER A 147 -2.71 -0.70 -3.02
CA SER A 147 -2.04 0.57 -3.28
C SER A 147 -1.61 1.22 -1.97
N ASN A 148 -0.35 1.64 -1.92
CA ASN A 148 0.24 2.32 -0.78
C ASN A 148 0.72 3.72 -1.17
N PHE A 149 -0.22 4.57 -1.61
CA PHE A 149 0.06 5.96 -1.95
C PHE A 149 -0.36 6.88 -0.80
N GLY A 150 0.62 7.36 -0.05
CA GLY A 150 0.50 8.64 0.62
C GLY A 150 1.04 9.75 -0.28
N ALA A 151 0.63 10.98 0.00
CA ALA A 151 1.15 12.17 -0.64
C ALA A 151 2.60 12.51 -0.22
N ASN A 152 3.31 11.65 0.52
CA ASN A 152 4.62 11.97 1.11
C ASN A 152 5.53 10.73 1.21
N SER A 153 6.50 10.67 0.31
CA SER A 153 7.32 9.49 -0.07
C SER A 153 8.16 8.82 1.02
N SER A 154 8.30 9.40 2.22
CA SER A 154 9.07 8.81 3.32
C SER A 154 8.23 7.99 4.31
N ALA A 155 6.90 8.10 4.26
CA ALA A 155 6.02 7.38 5.18
C ALA A 155 5.36 6.15 4.54
N ASP A 156 5.36 6.04 3.22
CA ASP A 156 4.57 5.04 2.49
C ASP A 156 5.36 3.76 2.22
N ASN A 157 5.93 3.21 3.29
CA ASN A 157 6.69 1.96 3.22
C ASN A 157 5.71 0.78 3.31
N LEU A 158 5.90 -0.22 2.45
CA LEU A 158 5.39 -1.56 2.70
C LEU A 158 6.53 -2.36 3.33
N ILE A 159 6.38 -2.67 4.60
CA ILE A 159 7.33 -3.48 5.37
C ILE A 159 6.67 -4.81 5.67
N ILE A 160 7.30 -5.90 5.24
CA ILE A 160 6.81 -7.27 5.44
C ILE A 160 7.88 -7.99 6.25
N GLY A 161 7.51 -8.63 7.35
CA GLY A 161 8.46 -9.26 8.26
C GLY A 161 8.92 -8.36 9.39
N TYR A 162 7.99 -7.70 10.06
CA TYR A 162 8.29 -6.70 11.10
C TYR A 162 8.36 -7.33 12.50
N ASN A 163 9.16 -6.77 13.42
CA ASN A 163 9.26 -7.20 14.83
C ASN A 163 9.69 -8.66 15.07
N GLY A 164 10.43 -9.29 14.16
CA GLY A 164 10.83 -10.70 14.31
C GLY A 164 9.85 -11.70 13.72
N GLU A 165 8.70 -11.23 13.24
CA GLU A 165 7.58 -12.05 12.81
C GLU A 165 7.52 -12.11 11.29
N GLY A 166 7.48 -13.32 10.73
CA GLY A 166 7.40 -13.51 9.28
C GLY A 166 6.01 -13.20 8.72
N ALA A 167 5.93 -12.69 7.49
CA ALA A 167 4.68 -12.51 6.78
C ALA A 167 4.78 -12.99 5.33
N THR A 168 3.64 -13.32 4.73
CA THR A 168 3.54 -13.77 3.35
C THR A 168 2.54 -12.92 2.57
N ILE A 169 2.94 -12.43 1.40
CA ILE A 169 2.02 -11.90 0.40
C ILE A 169 2.03 -12.84 -0.81
N ASN A 170 0.85 -13.31 -1.21
CA ASN A 170 0.64 -14.01 -2.47
C ASN A 170 -0.06 -13.07 -3.44
N TRP A 171 0.63 -12.72 -4.52
CA TRP A 171 0.13 -11.86 -5.58
C TRP A 171 -0.20 -12.71 -6.82
N ASN A 172 -1.44 -13.20 -6.88
CA ASN A 172 -1.95 -14.05 -7.95
C ASN A 172 -2.81 -13.28 -8.96
N THR A 173 -2.73 -11.95 -8.93
CA THR A 173 -3.59 -11.10 -9.76
C THR A 173 -2.98 -10.89 -11.14
N VAL A 174 -3.83 -10.65 -12.13
CA VAL A 174 -3.43 -9.98 -13.38
C VAL A 174 -3.43 -8.46 -13.23
N GLY A 175 -3.96 -7.95 -12.11
CA GLY A 175 -3.96 -6.56 -11.74
C GLY A 175 -2.57 -6.07 -11.35
N ALA A 176 -2.44 -4.75 -11.20
CA ALA A 176 -1.20 -4.14 -10.77
C ALA A 176 -1.22 -3.89 -9.26
N LEU A 177 -0.12 -4.24 -8.59
CA LEU A 177 0.28 -3.70 -7.32
C LEU A 177 0.95 -2.36 -7.61
N VAL A 178 0.22 -1.27 -7.37
CA VAL A 178 0.63 0.06 -7.83
C VAL A 178 1.00 0.93 -6.63
N GLY A 179 2.18 1.53 -6.70
CA GLY A 179 2.57 2.65 -5.85
C GLY A 179 2.98 2.23 -4.47
N ILE A 180 4.07 1.49 -4.37
CA ILE A 180 4.77 1.32 -3.11
C ILE A 180 5.95 2.29 -3.15
N SER A 181 6.03 3.23 -2.21
CA SER A 181 7.17 4.15 -2.18
C SER A 181 8.45 3.41 -1.83
N ASN A 182 8.46 2.72 -0.69
CA ASN A 182 9.58 1.85 -0.30
C ASN A 182 9.04 0.46 0.00
N PHE A 183 9.70 -0.55 -0.55
CA PHE A 183 9.39 -1.95 -0.32
C PHE A 183 10.51 -2.57 0.49
N GLU A 184 10.18 -3.11 1.66
CA GLU A 184 11.12 -3.80 2.55
C GLU A 184 10.56 -5.18 2.87
N LEU A 185 11.32 -6.22 2.53
CA LEU A 185 10.95 -7.61 2.79
C LEU A 185 11.95 -8.27 3.74
N GLY A 186 11.42 -8.82 4.82
CA GLY A 186 12.16 -9.47 5.89
C GLY A 186 13.03 -8.51 6.69
N GLN A 187 12.46 -7.40 7.19
CA GLN A 187 13.23 -6.44 7.98
C GLN A 187 13.79 -7.07 9.27
N ASP A 188 12.96 -7.86 9.97
CA ASP A 188 13.33 -8.53 11.22
C ASP A 188 12.89 -10.01 11.27
N GLY A 189 12.06 -10.48 10.33
CA GLY A 189 11.52 -11.85 10.31
C GLY A 189 11.45 -12.46 8.91
N THR A 190 11.62 -13.78 8.80
CA THR A 190 11.62 -14.48 7.50
C THR A 190 10.30 -14.32 6.77
N SER A 191 10.31 -13.64 5.63
CA SER A 191 9.09 -13.24 4.93
C SER A 191 9.13 -13.58 3.45
N PHE A 192 7.95 -13.71 2.86
CA PHE A 192 7.78 -14.17 1.49
C PHE A 192 6.87 -13.22 0.72
N PHE A 193 7.29 -12.89 -0.50
CA PHE A 193 6.42 -12.22 -1.46
C PHE A 193 6.39 -13.07 -2.73
N ASN A 194 5.24 -13.66 -3.06
CA ASN A 194 5.08 -14.56 -4.19
C ASN A 194 4.29 -13.87 -5.31
N GLN A 195 4.99 -13.37 -6.34
CA GLN A 195 4.38 -12.79 -7.53
C GLN A 195 4.14 -13.87 -8.59
N ASN A 196 2.88 -14.22 -8.79
CA ASN A 196 2.44 -15.20 -9.78
C ASN A 196 1.84 -14.58 -11.06
N GLY A 197 1.77 -13.24 -11.12
CA GLY A 197 1.28 -12.49 -12.27
C GLY A 197 1.29 -10.98 -12.02
N GLY A 198 0.66 -10.23 -12.93
CA GLY A 198 0.42 -8.80 -12.77
C GLY A 198 1.68 -7.95 -12.82
N SER A 199 1.62 -6.73 -12.30
CA SER A 199 2.78 -5.84 -12.23
C SER A 199 2.95 -5.28 -10.83
N VAL A 200 4.17 -5.29 -10.30
CA VAL A 200 4.56 -4.65 -9.05
C VAL A 200 5.46 -3.47 -9.38
N SER A 201 5.06 -2.27 -8.97
CA SER A 201 5.87 -1.06 -9.16
C SER A 201 6.24 -0.43 -7.83
N VAL A 202 7.54 -0.25 -7.63
CA VAL A 202 8.13 0.44 -6.49
C VAL A 202 8.77 1.74 -6.96
N GLU A 203 8.72 2.79 -6.15
CA GLU A 203 9.11 4.14 -6.58
C GLU A 203 10.50 4.56 -6.10
N ASN A 204 10.88 4.23 -4.86
CA ASN A 204 12.14 4.70 -4.25
C ASN A 204 13.16 3.60 -3.93
N ASN A 205 12.83 2.66 -3.05
CA ASN A 205 13.74 1.59 -2.63
C ASN A 205 13.05 0.23 -2.64
N PHE A 206 13.78 -0.81 -3.05
CA PHE A 206 13.37 -2.20 -2.99
C PHE A 206 14.46 -3.01 -2.29
N ASP A 207 14.18 -3.37 -1.03
CA ASP A 207 15.16 -3.93 -0.11
C ASP A 207 14.70 -5.32 0.36
N LEU A 208 15.57 -6.32 0.19
CA LEU A 208 15.38 -7.69 0.64
C LEU A 208 16.41 -8.02 1.73
N THR A 209 16.02 -8.04 3.00
CA THR A 209 16.98 -8.20 4.11
C THR A 209 17.04 -9.64 4.61
N ASP A 210 15.94 -10.22 5.06
CA ASP A 210 15.81 -11.63 5.47
C ASP A 210 14.57 -12.28 4.84
N GLY A 211 14.22 -11.87 3.62
CA GLY A 211 13.04 -12.38 2.94
C GLY A 211 13.27 -12.77 1.49
N VAL A 212 12.34 -13.56 0.97
CA VAL A 212 12.39 -14.13 -0.37
C VAL A 212 11.28 -13.52 -1.22
N TYR A 213 11.68 -12.81 -2.27
CA TYR A 213 10.77 -12.37 -3.31
C TYR A 213 10.77 -13.41 -4.43
N THR A 214 9.69 -14.17 -4.57
CA THR A 214 9.51 -15.17 -5.62
C THR A 214 8.76 -14.57 -6.80
N LEU A 215 9.35 -14.62 -8.00
CA LEU A 215 8.76 -14.13 -9.24
C LEU A 215 8.53 -15.26 -10.25
N SER A 216 7.27 -15.59 -10.49
CA SER A 216 6.85 -16.61 -11.47
C SER A 216 6.40 -16.00 -12.80
N ALA A 217 5.75 -14.85 -12.77
CA ALA A 217 5.27 -14.14 -13.95
C ALA A 217 5.00 -12.67 -13.62
N GLY A 218 4.85 -11.86 -14.66
CA GLY A 218 4.53 -10.44 -14.52
C GLY A 218 5.76 -9.53 -14.49
N ASP A 219 5.53 -8.25 -14.23
CA ASP A 219 6.60 -7.25 -14.23
C ASP A 219 6.89 -6.77 -12.81
N LEU A 220 8.16 -6.73 -12.42
CA LEU A 220 8.66 -6.05 -11.24
C LEU A 220 9.46 -4.83 -11.69
N SER A 221 8.89 -3.64 -11.53
CA SER A 221 9.53 -2.36 -11.83
C SER A 221 10.06 -1.75 -10.55
N ILE A 222 11.38 -1.63 -10.44
CA ILE A 222 12.06 -1.14 -9.26
C ILE A 222 13.02 0.00 -9.62
N PRO A 223 13.20 0.98 -8.74
CA PRO A 223 14.14 2.07 -8.98
C PRO A 223 15.57 1.63 -8.71
N GLY A 224 15.78 0.70 -7.79
CA GLY A 224 17.03 0.07 -7.41
C GLY A 224 16.75 -1.22 -6.66
N LEU A 225 17.79 -2.03 -6.46
CA LEU A 225 17.69 -3.34 -5.81
C LEU A 225 18.79 -3.45 -4.76
N VAL A 226 18.39 -3.61 -3.51
CA VAL A 226 19.30 -4.00 -2.42
C VAL A 226 18.89 -5.37 -1.92
N ILE A 227 19.83 -6.31 -1.93
CA ILE A 227 19.66 -7.62 -1.32
C ILE A 227 20.71 -7.73 -0.23
N ALA A 228 20.29 -7.81 1.03
CA ALA A 228 21.17 -8.00 2.18
C ALA A 228 21.52 -9.49 2.36
N VAL A 229 22.15 -9.81 3.48
CA VAL A 229 22.52 -11.18 3.83
C VAL A 229 21.25 -11.96 4.15
N ASN A 230 21.01 -13.09 3.48
CA ASN A 230 19.83 -13.97 3.55
C ASN A 230 18.58 -13.50 2.77
N GLY A 231 18.56 -12.28 2.27
CA GLY A 231 17.57 -11.86 1.27
C GLY A 231 17.79 -12.60 -0.05
N ALA A 232 16.71 -12.88 -0.78
CA ALA A 232 16.80 -13.49 -2.10
C ALA A 232 15.71 -13.02 -3.05
N LEU A 233 16.09 -12.79 -4.31
CA LEU A 233 15.15 -12.68 -5.43
C LEU A 233 15.15 -14.02 -6.18
N ASP A 234 14.08 -14.80 -6.00
CA ASP A 234 13.95 -16.14 -6.55
C ASP A 234 13.03 -16.13 -7.77
N PHE A 235 13.44 -16.76 -8.86
CA PHE A 235 12.59 -17.00 -10.01
C PHE A 235 12.08 -18.43 -9.98
N THR A 236 10.80 -18.68 -10.25
CA THR A 236 10.36 -20.07 -10.40
C THR A 236 10.90 -20.69 -11.70
N THR A 237 10.93 -22.02 -11.76
CA THR A 237 11.33 -22.72 -12.98
C THR A 237 10.40 -22.34 -14.13
N ASN A 238 10.98 -21.91 -15.27
CA ASN A 238 10.26 -21.34 -16.41
C ASN A 238 9.52 -20.04 -16.11
N SER A 239 10.00 -19.26 -15.14
CA SER A 239 9.45 -17.93 -14.87
C SER A 239 9.42 -17.10 -16.15
N THR A 240 8.29 -16.42 -16.36
CA THR A 240 8.13 -15.41 -17.41
C THR A 240 8.24 -14.00 -16.85
N GLY A 241 8.61 -13.88 -15.58
CA GLY A 241 8.70 -12.60 -14.90
C GLY A 241 9.84 -11.74 -15.41
N LEU A 242 9.61 -10.45 -15.47
CA LEU A 242 10.57 -9.45 -15.88
C LEU A 242 10.90 -8.53 -14.70
N VAL A 243 12.19 -8.34 -14.42
CA VAL A 243 12.65 -7.31 -13.48
C VAL A 243 13.24 -6.16 -14.27
N THR A 244 12.69 -4.97 -14.09
CA THR A 244 13.19 -3.74 -14.70
C THR A 244 13.70 -2.83 -13.60
N SER A 245 14.98 -2.44 -13.69
CA SER A 245 15.55 -1.42 -12.80
C SER A 245 15.77 -0.10 -13.52
N SER A 246 15.38 1.02 -12.90
CA SER A 246 15.73 2.35 -13.42
C SER A 246 17.07 2.89 -12.90
N SER A 247 17.80 2.12 -12.08
CA SER A 247 19.18 2.41 -11.68
C SER A 247 20.13 1.31 -12.15
N THR A 248 21.43 1.58 -12.01
CA THR A 248 22.47 0.61 -12.32
C THR A 248 22.48 -0.49 -11.26
N VAL A 249 22.04 -1.69 -11.64
CA VAL A 249 22.11 -2.91 -10.83
C VAL A 249 23.03 -3.89 -11.54
N ASP A 250 24.07 -4.37 -10.84
CA ASP A 250 24.93 -5.45 -11.35
C ASP A 250 24.27 -6.81 -11.08
N PHE A 251 23.29 -7.16 -11.91
CA PHE A 251 22.59 -8.45 -11.81
C PHE A 251 23.54 -9.64 -11.91
N ALA A 252 24.62 -9.54 -12.70
CA ALA A 252 25.59 -10.63 -12.83
C ALA A 252 26.31 -10.90 -11.50
N SER A 253 26.70 -9.85 -10.77
CA SER A 253 27.27 -10.00 -9.43
C SER A 253 26.27 -10.61 -8.45
N LEU A 254 25.01 -10.17 -8.45
CA LEU A 254 23.96 -10.70 -7.55
C LEU A 254 23.64 -12.18 -7.83
N ILE A 255 23.66 -12.61 -9.09
CA ILE A 255 23.50 -14.02 -9.46
C ILE A 255 24.68 -14.85 -8.95
N ASN A 256 25.92 -14.39 -9.21
CA ASN A 256 27.12 -15.12 -8.80
C ASN A 256 27.31 -15.17 -7.27
N SER A 257 26.74 -14.21 -6.53
CA SER A 257 26.71 -14.25 -5.06
C SER A 257 25.61 -15.16 -4.48
N GLY A 258 24.74 -15.72 -5.33
CA GLY A 258 23.62 -16.57 -4.92
C GLY A 258 22.43 -15.80 -4.36
N GLN A 259 22.37 -14.49 -4.54
CA GLN A 259 21.26 -13.64 -4.10
C GLN A 259 20.10 -13.64 -5.10
N ILE A 260 20.37 -14.00 -6.35
CA ILE A 260 19.36 -14.30 -7.35
C ILE A 260 19.41 -15.79 -7.65
N THR A 261 18.26 -16.45 -7.49
CA THR A 261 18.14 -17.92 -7.57
C THR A 261 17.05 -18.35 -8.53
N ILE A 262 17.03 -19.64 -8.86
CA ILE A 262 15.91 -20.28 -9.55
C ILE A 262 15.37 -21.42 -8.68
N ASN A 263 14.13 -21.30 -8.24
CA ASN A 263 13.45 -22.25 -7.35
C ASN A 263 14.32 -22.61 -6.13
N GLY A 264 14.85 -21.58 -5.48
CA GLY A 264 15.74 -21.67 -4.32
C GLY A 264 17.12 -22.28 -4.59
N SER A 265 17.45 -22.58 -5.85
CA SER A 265 18.73 -23.16 -6.25
C SER A 265 19.65 -22.11 -6.86
N SER A 266 20.97 -22.30 -6.72
CA SER A 266 21.97 -21.43 -7.34
C SER A 266 21.75 -21.34 -8.85
N ALA A 267 21.66 -20.12 -9.35
CA ALA A 267 21.55 -19.83 -10.77
C ALA A 267 22.89 -19.30 -11.30
N THR A 268 23.01 -19.26 -12.62
CA THR A 268 24.14 -18.67 -13.34
C THR A 268 23.66 -17.56 -14.25
N VAL A 269 24.58 -16.67 -14.66
CA VAL A 269 24.23 -15.58 -15.59
C VAL A 269 23.65 -16.10 -16.91
N ALA A 270 24.04 -17.31 -17.34
CA ALA A 270 23.54 -17.92 -18.57
C ALA A 270 22.05 -18.34 -18.49
N ASP A 271 21.50 -18.44 -17.27
CA ASP A 271 20.09 -18.75 -17.06
C ASP A 271 19.18 -17.53 -17.27
N PHE A 272 19.76 -16.32 -17.42
CA PHE A 272 19.03 -15.07 -17.55
C PHE A 272 19.38 -14.31 -18.84
N THR A 273 18.39 -13.61 -19.40
CA THR A 273 18.62 -12.60 -20.42
C THR A 273 18.73 -11.23 -19.76
N ILE A 274 19.95 -10.73 -19.59
CA ILE A 274 20.19 -9.40 -19.01
C ILE A 274 20.34 -8.40 -20.15
N THR A 275 19.41 -7.44 -20.22
CA THR A 275 19.46 -6.34 -21.20
C THR A 275 19.86 -5.06 -20.49
N ASP A 276 21.09 -4.61 -20.70
CA ASP A 276 21.54 -3.30 -20.23
C ASP A 276 21.28 -2.25 -21.32
N THR A 277 20.28 -1.41 -21.11
CA THR A 277 19.95 -0.32 -22.04
C THR A 277 20.74 0.96 -21.77
N THR A 278 21.70 0.97 -20.84
CA THR A 278 22.56 2.13 -20.56
C THR A 278 23.66 2.35 -21.61
N LEU A 279 23.35 2.05 -22.88
CA LEU A 279 24.12 2.52 -24.04
C LEU A 279 23.89 4.02 -24.24
N ALA A 280 24.39 4.82 -23.29
CA ALA A 280 24.90 6.15 -23.63
C ALA A 280 26.11 5.92 -24.53
N LEU A 281 25.86 5.66 -25.82
CA LEU A 281 26.87 5.88 -26.84
C LEU A 281 27.30 7.32 -26.62
N ALA A 282 28.51 7.50 -26.09
CA ALA A 282 29.16 8.80 -26.04
C ALA A 282 29.23 9.26 -27.49
N VAL A 283 28.22 10.01 -27.94
CA VAL A 283 28.22 10.65 -29.23
C VAL A 283 29.43 11.58 -29.16
N PRO A 284 30.50 11.34 -29.93
CA PRO A 284 31.61 12.27 -29.96
C PRO A 284 31.01 13.59 -30.44
N GLU A 285 31.00 14.62 -29.59
CA GLU A 285 30.44 15.91 -29.95
C GLU A 285 31.09 16.35 -31.27
N PRO A 286 30.34 16.47 -32.39
CA PRO A 286 30.94 16.59 -33.73
C PRO A 286 31.59 17.95 -34.00
N SER A 287 31.74 18.82 -33.00
CA SER A 287 32.24 20.19 -33.18
C SER A 287 33.68 20.39 -32.76
N SER A 288 34.23 19.65 -31.80
CA SER A 288 35.50 20.06 -31.17
C SER A 288 36.74 19.70 -32.01
N THR A 289 36.77 18.51 -32.61
CA THR A 289 37.83 18.12 -33.56
C THR A 289 37.68 18.80 -34.92
N ALA A 290 36.46 19.06 -35.37
CA ALA A 290 36.20 19.81 -36.59
C ALA A 290 36.58 21.29 -36.47
N LEU A 291 36.28 21.97 -35.35
CA LEU A 291 36.71 23.36 -35.11
C LEU A 291 38.22 23.48 -34.91
N LEU A 292 38.88 22.55 -34.22
CA LEU A 292 40.34 22.52 -34.11
C LEU A 292 40.99 22.27 -35.48
N GLY A 293 40.40 21.39 -36.31
CA GLY A 293 40.84 21.16 -37.68
C GLY A 293 40.69 22.40 -38.57
N LEU A 294 39.53 23.05 -38.54
CA LEU A 294 39.29 24.29 -39.32
C LEU A 294 40.11 25.47 -38.80
N GLY A 295 40.20 25.64 -37.48
CA GLY A 295 41.01 26.67 -36.83
C GLY A 295 42.49 26.51 -37.13
N GLY A 296 43.00 25.27 -37.11
CA GLY A 296 44.35 24.93 -37.53
C GLY A 296 44.61 25.22 -39.01
N LEU A 297 43.67 24.86 -39.89
CA LEU A 297 43.76 25.15 -41.32
C LEU A 297 43.79 26.66 -41.60
N ALA A 298 42.95 27.44 -40.91
CA ALA A 298 42.94 28.90 -41.02
C ALA A 298 44.28 29.51 -40.57
N LEU A 299 44.90 28.95 -39.53
CA LEU A 299 46.22 29.38 -39.04
C LEU A 299 47.35 29.09 -40.04
N VAL A 300 47.31 27.93 -40.70
CA VAL A 300 48.26 27.55 -41.75
C VAL A 300 48.10 28.45 -42.98
N LEU A 301 46.85 28.73 -43.41
CA LEU A 301 46.58 29.62 -44.53
C LEU A 301 47.02 31.07 -44.27
N ARG A 302 46.94 31.55 -43.01
CA ARG A 302 47.44 32.89 -42.65
C ARG A 302 48.96 33.05 -42.75
N ARG A 303 49.73 31.97 -42.56
CA ARG A 303 51.21 32.01 -42.58
C ARG A 303 51.84 32.01 -43.98
N ARG A 304 51.07 31.76 -45.05
CA ARG A 304 51.56 31.72 -46.44
C ARG A 304 51.37 33.05 -47.19
N LYS A 305 51.71 34.18 -46.56
CA LYS A 305 51.83 35.48 -47.24
C LYS A 305 53.27 35.94 -47.28
#